data_AF-A0A376MLV2-F1
#
_entry.id   AF-A0A376MLV2-F1
#
_cell.length_a   1.000
_cell.length_b   1.000
_cell.length_c   1.000
_cell.angle_alpha   90.00
_cell.angle_beta   90.00
_cell.angle_gamma   90.00
#
_symmetry.space_group_name_H-M   'P 1'
#
loop_
_entity.id
_entity.type
_entity.pdbx_description
1 polymer ?
#
loop_
_entity_poly.entity_id
_entity_poly.type
_entity_poly.pdbx_seq_one_letter_code
_entity_poly.pdbx_strand_id
1 'polypeptide(L)'
;MAANGGDIRDYEGVDRSAKPQLPMIAINTTAGTASEMTRFCIITDEARHIKMAIVDKHVTPLLSVNDSSLMIGMPKSLTAATGMDALTHAIEAYVSIAATPITDACALKAVTMIAENLPLAVEDGSNAKAREAMAYAPVPRRYGVQ
;
A
#
# COMPACT_ATOMS: atom_id res chain seq x y z
N MET A 1 -15.94 -6.37 -5.03
CA MET A 1 -17.38 -6.11 -4.80
C MET A 1 -18.33 -6.65 -5.87
N ALA A 2 -17.88 -6.93 -7.10
CA ALA A 2 -18.72 -7.47 -8.18
C ALA A 2 -19.53 -8.74 -7.82
N ALA A 3 -19.04 -9.58 -6.90
CA ALA A 3 -19.74 -10.79 -6.45
C ALA A 3 -20.86 -10.57 -5.43
N ASN A 4 -20.95 -9.38 -4.82
CA ASN A 4 -21.91 -9.07 -3.75
C ASN A 4 -23.10 -8.20 -4.23
N GLY A 5 -23.02 -7.59 -5.43
CA GLY A 5 -24.06 -6.68 -5.94
C GLY A 5 -24.15 -5.37 -5.14
N GLY A 6 -25.28 -4.67 -5.20
CA GLY A 6 -25.51 -3.45 -4.42
C GLY A 6 -24.72 -2.23 -4.89
N ASP A 7 -24.71 -1.19 -4.06
CA ASP A 7 -23.97 0.05 -4.26
C ASP A 7 -22.66 0.05 -3.47
N ILE A 8 -21.64 0.75 -3.96
CA ILE A 8 -20.35 0.86 -3.27
C ILE A 8 -20.47 1.40 -1.83
N ARG A 9 -21.46 2.27 -1.60
CA ARG A 9 -21.75 2.90 -0.30
C ARG A 9 -22.23 1.89 0.74
N ASP A 10 -22.81 0.76 0.31
CA ASP A 10 -23.33 -0.28 1.23
C ASP A 10 -22.21 -0.99 2.00
N TYR A 11 -20.97 -0.85 1.52
CA TYR A 11 -19.80 -1.52 2.06
C TYR A 11 -18.90 -0.60 2.90
N GLU A 12 -19.28 0.66 3.08
CA GLU A 12 -18.55 1.59 3.95
C GLU A 12 -18.49 1.05 5.40
N GLY A 13 -17.29 1.05 5.99
CA GLY A 13 -17.02 0.51 7.32
C GLY A 13 -16.22 -0.79 7.32
N VAL A 14 -16.45 -1.66 8.31
CA VAL A 14 -15.64 -2.86 8.58
C VAL A 14 -16.41 -4.15 8.25
N ASP A 15 -15.80 -5.03 7.47
CA ASP A 15 -16.24 -6.39 7.11
C ASP A 15 -17.74 -6.47 6.72
N ARG A 16 -18.15 -5.60 5.79
CA ARG A 16 -19.54 -5.50 5.30
C ARG A 16 -19.89 -6.52 4.22
N SER A 17 -18.91 -7.02 3.47
CA SER A 17 -19.19 -7.93 2.36
C SER A 17 -19.43 -9.36 2.84
N ALA A 18 -20.51 -9.97 2.34
CA ALA A 18 -20.90 -11.32 2.74
C ALA A 18 -20.11 -12.42 2.00
N LYS A 19 -19.71 -12.15 0.75
CA LYS A 19 -19.01 -13.10 -0.13
C LYS A 19 -17.61 -12.58 -0.48
N PRO A 20 -16.63 -13.49 -0.67
CA PRO A 20 -15.35 -13.15 -1.25
C PRO A 20 -15.50 -12.41 -2.59
N GLN A 21 -14.61 -11.46 -2.87
CA GLN A 21 -14.56 -10.84 -4.18
C GLN A 21 -14.07 -11.83 -5.25
N LEU A 22 -14.26 -11.45 -6.52
CA LEU A 22 -13.67 -12.16 -7.65
C LEU A 22 -12.14 -12.19 -7.53
N PRO A 23 -11.47 -13.27 -7.96
CA PRO A 23 -10.01 -13.36 -7.97
C PRO A 23 -9.37 -12.07 -8.52
N MET A 24 -8.64 -11.35 -7.67
CA MET A 24 -8.00 -10.09 -8.02
C MET A 24 -6.49 -10.26 -7.95
N ILE A 25 -5.81 -9.87 -9.03
CA ILE A 25 -4.35 -9.81 -9.10
C ILE A 25 -3.99 -8.32 -9.22
N ALA A 26 -3.16 -7.84 -8.30
CA ALA A 26 -2.73 -6.44 -8.27
C ALA A 26 -1.27 -6.36 -8.76
N ILE A 27 -1.07 -5.72 -9.90
CA ILE A 27 0.27 -5.40 -10.42
C ILE A 27 0.54 -3.95 -10.04
N ASN A 28 1.47 -3.76 -9.10
CA ASN A 28 1.79 -2.44 -8.61
C ASN A 28 2.94 -1.83 -9.43
N THR A 29 2.77 -0.56 -9.77
CA THR A 29 3.73 0.22 -10.57
C THR A 29 4.33 1.38 -9.78
N THR A 30 4.08 1.46 -8.46
CA THR A 30 4.58 2.53 -7.60
C THR A 30 5.19 2.00 -6.30
N ALA A 31 6.40 2.44 -5.98
CA ALA A 31 7.05 2.12 -4.71
C ALA A 31 6.58 3.09 -3.60
N GLY A 32 5.39 2.85 -3.04
CA GLY A 32 4.81 3.72 -2.02
C GLY A 32 3.62 3.15 -1.25
N THR A 33 2.46 3.12 -1.89
CA THR A 33 1.16 3.03 -1.21
C THR A 33 0.88 1.67 -0.55
N ALA A 34 1.56 0.60 -1.00
CA ALA A 34 1.36 -0.79 -0.58
C ALA A 34 -0.11 -1.26 -0.69
N SER A 35 -0.94 -0.57 -1.49
CA SER A 35 -2.39 -0.82 -1.55
C SER A 35 -2.70 -2.20 -2.09
N GLU A 36 -1.82 -2.75 -2.93
CA GLU A 36 -1.88 -4.08 -3.54
C GLU A 36 -1.87 -5.25 -2.54
N MET A 37 -1.50 -4.99 -1.29
CA MET A 37 -1.45 -5.99 -0.23
C MET A 37 -2.34 -5.65 0.98
N THR A 38 -3.18 -4.61 0.87
CA THR A 38 -4.00 -4.15 2.00
C THR A 38 -5.45 -4.64 1.95
N ARG A 39 -6.12 -4.57 3.11
CA ARG A 39 -7.58 -4.77 3.29
C ARG A 39 -8.37 -3.47 3.17
N PHE A 40 -7.72 -2.39 2.72
CA PHE A 40 -8.31 -1.06 2.66
C PHE A 40 -8.69 -0.72 1.23
N CYS A 41 -9.92 -0.29 1.03
CA CYS A 41 -10.39 0.28 -0.22
C CYS A 41 -10.96 1.67 0.09
N ILE A 42 -10.26 2.71 -0.37
CA ILE A 42 -10.66 4.11 -0.17
C ILE A 42 -11.32 4.60 -1.46
N ILE A 43 -12.58 5.03 -1.38
CA ILE A 43 -13.35 5.48 -2.52
C ILE A 43 -13.93 6.86 -2.21
N THR A 44 -13.74 7.80 -3.12
CA THR A 44 -14.31 9.15 -2.97
C THR A 44 -15.79 9.13 -3.34
N ASP A 45 -16.66 9.52 -2.41
CA ASP A 45 -18.07 9.82 -2.69
C ASP A 45 -18.15 11.25 -3.23
N GLU A 46 -18.41 11.38 -4.54
CA GLU A 46 -18.51 12.69 -5.20
C GLU A 46 -19.75 13.49 -4.76
N ALA A 47 -20.82 12.84 -4.31
CA ALA A 47 -22.03 13.53 -3.89
C ALA A 47 -21.88 14.14 -2.49
N ARG A 48 -21.17 13.45 -1.60
CA ARG A 48 -20.89 13.91 -0.23
C ARG A 48 -19.56 14.64 -0.10
N HIS A 49 -18.69 14.56 -1.11
CA HIS A 49 -17.31 15.05 -1.09
C HIS A 49 -16.48 14.48 0.09
N ILE A 50 -16.71 13.22 0.44
CA ILE A 50 -15.98 12.51 1.51
C ILE A 50 -15.26 11.29 0.96
N LYS A 51 -14.13 10.92 1.59
CA LYS A 51 -13.45 9.65 1.30
C LYS A 51 -14.07 8.56 2.17
N MET A 52 -14.80 7.63 1.55
CA MET A 52 -15.34 6.45 2.19
C MET A 52 -14.21 5.44 2.42
N ALA A 53 -14.15 4.88 3.61
CA ALA A 53 -13.20 3.84 3.97
C ALA A 53 -13.91 2.48 4.08
N ILE A 54 -13.53 1.56 3.20
CA ILE A 54 -13.99 0.17 3.25
C ILE A 54 -12.82 -0.67 3.77
N VAL A 55 -13.04 -1.34 4.90
CA VAL A 55 -12.05 -2.21 5.54
C VAL A 55 -12.59 -3.63 5.55
N ASP A 56 -12.14 -4.48 4.63
CA ASP A 56 -12.72 -5.81 4.46
C ASP A 56 -11.65 -6.85 4.07
N LYS A 57 -11.72 -8.06 4.63
CA LYS A 57 -10.85 -9.17 4.17
C LYS A 57 -11.06 -9.51 2.70
N HIS A 58 -12.29 -9.38 2.22
CA HIS A 58 -12.65 -9.77 0.87
C HIS A 58 -12.20 -8.74 -0.17
N VAL A 59 -11.60 -7.60 0.19
CA VAL A 59 -11.01 -6.68 -0.79
C VAL A 59 -9.51 -6.91 -1.01
N THR A 60 -8.87 -7.76 -0.21
CA THR A 60 -7.45 -8.10 -0.41
C THR A 60 -7.24 -8.88 -1.71
N PRO A 61 -6.30 -8.47 -2.56
CA PRO A 61 -5.92 -9.23 -3.74
C PRO A 61 -5.38 -10.62 -3.39
N LEU A 62 -5.63 -11.60 -4.26
CA LEU A 62 -5.08 -12.95 -4.09
C LEU A 62 -3.59 -13.01 -4.38
N LEU A 63 -3.12 -12.17 -5.29
CA LEU A 63 -1.71 -12.08 -5.68
C LEU A 63 -1.35 -10.63 -5.91
N SER A 64 -0.23 -10.22 -5.31
CA SER A 64 0.42 -8.94 -5.58
C SER A 64 1.72 -9.20 -6.33
N VAL A 65 1.98 -8.39 -7.37
CA VAL A 65 3.21 -8.42 -8.15
C VAL A 65 3.86 -7.04 -8.08
N ASN A 66 5.03 -6.98 -7.46
CA ASN A 66 5.89 -5.80 -7.37
C ASN A 66 7.12 -6.01 -8.26
N ASP A 67 7.06 -5.54 -9.51
CA ASP A 67 8.18 -5.59 -10.45
C ASP A 67 8.84 -4.22 -10.54
N SER A 68 10.11 -4.13 -10.13
CA SER A 68 10.88 -2.87 -10.15
C SER A 68 11.09 -2.33 -11.56
N SER A 69 11.05 -3.19 -12.59
CA SER A 69 11.17 -2.77 -14.00
C SER A 69 9.98 -1.90 -14.44
N LEU A 70 8.79 -2.16 -13.88
CA LEU A 70 7.58 -1.35 -14.12
C LEU A 70 7.65 0.02 -13.43
N MET A 71 8.57 0.19 -12.48
CA MET A 71 8.73 1.43 -11.69
C MET A 71 9.85 2.34 -12.24
N ILE A 72 10.65 1.88 -13.20
CA ILE A 72 11.76 2.65 -13.79
C ILE A 72 11.25 3.95 -14.45
N GLY A 73 10.06 3.90 -15.06
CA GLY A 73 9.45 5.05 -15.75
C GLY A 73 8.91 6.15 -14.84
N MET A 74 8.96 6.00 -13.50
CA MET A 74 8.41 7.01 -12.59
C MET A 74 9.25 8.29 -12.58
N PRO A 75 8.61 9.48 -12.78
CA PRO A 75 9.33 10.75 -12.71
C PRO A 75 9.85 11.02 -11.30
N LYS A 76 10.92 11.83 -11.21
CA LYS A 76 11.62 12.14 -9.94
C LYS A 76 10.68 12.65 -8.84
N SER A 77 9.76 13.54 -9.18
CA SER A 77 8.78 14.11 -8.24
C SER A 77 7.83 13.06 -7.68
N LEU A 78 7.36 12.12 -8.53
CA LEU A 78 6.49 11.04 -8.10
C LEU A 78 7.24 10.04 -7.22
N THR A 79 8.46 9.65 -7.60
CA THR A 79 9.32 8.76 -6.79
C THR A 79 9.58 9.35 -5.40
N ALA A 80 9.86 10.65 -5.32
CA ALA A 80 10.04 11.34 -4.04
C ALA A 80 8.74 11.31 -3.22
N ALA A 81 7.60 11.66 -3.83
CA ALA A 81 6.31 11.69 -3.14
C ALA A 81 5.90 10.30 -2.61
N THR A 82 5.99 9.26 -3.44
CA THR A 82 5.61 7.89 -3.04
C THR A 82 6.59 7.29 -2.04
N GLY A 83 7.88 7.60 -2.16
CA GLY A 83 8.89 7.16 -1.19
C GLY A 83 8.70 7.81 0.18
N MET A 84 8.32 9.09 0.21
CA MET A 84 7.98 9.78 1.47
C MET A 84 6.68 9.23 2.07
N ASP A 85 5.67 8.90 1.27
CA ASP A 85 4.44 8.24 1.74
C ASP A 85 4.76 6.88 2.41
N ALA A 86 5.61 6.06 1.78
CA ALA A 86 6.08 4.81 2.37
C ALA A 86 6.85 5.03 3.69
N LEU A 87 7.68 6.08 3.76
CA LEU A 87 8.41 6.41 4.99
C LEU A 87 7.44 6.81 6.11
N THR A 88 6.44 7.63 5.80
CA THR A 88 5.38 8.01 6.74
C THR A 88 4.63 6.77 7.22
N HIS A 89 4.26 5.84 6.34
CA HIS A 89 3.62 4.59 6.74
C HIS A 89 4.48 3.77 7.71
N ALA A 90 5.78 3.66 7.44
CA ALA A 90 6.69 2.89 8.29
C ALA A 90 6.81 3.52 9.68
N ILE A 91 6.92 4.86 9.77
CA ILE A 91 6.97 5.57 11.05
C ILE A 91 5.63 5.46 11.79
N GLU A 92 4.49 5.68 11.10
CA GLU A 92 3.15 5.54 11.68
C GLU A 92 2.92 4.12 12.23
N ALA A 93 3.37 3.09 11.50
CA ALA A 93 3.27 1.70 11.94
C ALA A 93 4.12 1.44 13.21
N TYR A 94 5.33 2.00 13.27
CA TYR A 94 6.23 1.83 14.41
C TYR A 94 5.74 2.53 15.69
N VAL A 95 5.13 3.71 15.56
CA VAL A 95 4.62 4.47 16.72
C VAL A 95 3.17 4.14 17.08
N SER A 96 2.55 3.21 16.36
CA SER A 96 1.14 2.84 16.54
C SER A 96 0.89 2.16 17.88
N ILE A 97 -0.24 2.45 18.52
CA ILE A 97 -0.71 1.72 19.71
C ILE A 97 -1.05 0.25 19.42
N ALA A 98 -1.19 -0.11 18.14
CA ALA A 98 -1.44 -1.47 17.67
C ALA A 98 -0.15 -2.13 17.12
N ALA A 99 1.01 -1.58 17.44
CA ALA A 99 2.30 -2.15 17.06
C ALA A 99 2.54 -3.51 17.72
N THR A 100 3.17 -4.41 16.97
CA THR A 100 3.60 -5.74 17.39
C THR A 100 5.08 -5.91 17.05
N PRO A 101 5.81 -6.86 17.68
CA PRO A 101 7.21 -7.10 17.35
C PRO A 101 7.47 -7.40 15.87
N ILE A 102 6.48 -7.98 15.16
CA ILE A 102 6.56 -8.26 13.73
C ILE A 102 6.43 -6.96 12.93
N THR A 103 5.44 -6.12 13.23
CA THR A 103 5.27 -4.84 12.52
C THR A 103 6.43 -3.89 12.79
N ASP A 104 7.02 -3.92 14.00
CA ASP A 104 8.18 -3.10 14.35
C ASP A 104 9.42 -3.51 13.56
N ALA A 105 9.67 -4.81 13.44
CA ALA A 105 10.77 -5.32 12.62
C ALA A 105 10.61 -4.92 11.15
N CYS A 106 9.39 -5.03 10.60
CA CYS A 106 9.09 -4.58 9.24
C CYS A 106 9.25 -3.06 9.09
N ALA A 107 8.75 -2.28 10.04
CA ALA A 107 8.81 -0.82 10.03
C ALA A 107 10.25 -0.30 10.10
N LEU A 108 11.06 -0.82 11.03
CA LEU A 108 12.47 -0.45 11.13
C LEU A 108 13.23 -0.79 9.85
N LYS A 109 13.02 -2.00 9.30
CA LYS A 109 13.68 -2.41 8.06
C LYS A 109 13.27 -1.52 6.88
N ALA A 110 11.99 -1.17 6.78
CA ALA A 110 11.48 -0.26 5.77
C ALA A 110 12.10 1.14 5.88
N VAL A 111 12.14 1.72 7.08
CA VAL A 111 12.77 3.03 7.31
C VAL A 111 14.24 3.02 6.86
N THR A 112 15.01 2.00 7.24
CA THR A 112 16.41 1.88 6.81
C THR A 112 16.54 1.80 5.29
N MET A 113 15.76 0.92 4.65
CA MET A 113 15.81 0.75 3.20
C MET A 113 15.42 2.02 2.45
N ILE A 114 14.39 2.73 2.90
CA ILE A 114 13.94 3.99 2.29
C ILE A 114 15.00 5.08 2.46
N ALA A 115 15.56 5.23 3.66
CA ALA A 115 16.58 6.24 3.94
C ALA A 115 17.84 6.05 3.06
N GLU A 116 18.25 4.80 2.82
CA GLU A 116 19.43 4.48 2.01
C GLU A 116 19.17 4.61 0.50
N ASN A 117 17.96 4.29 0.02
CA ASN A 117 17.70 4.11 -1.42
C ASN A 117 16.84 5.19 -2.05
N LEU A 118 16.02 5.92 -1.28
CA LEU A 118 15.14 6.97 -1.84
C LEU A 118 15.94 8.10 -2.52
N PRO A 119 17.02 8.66 -1.93
CA PRO A 119 17.80 9.69 -2.60
C PRO A 119 18.38 9.19 -3.93
N LEU A 120 18.89 7.95 -3.95
CA LEU A 120 19.47 7.32 -5.13
C LEU A 120 18.42 7.10 -6.23
N ALA A 121 17.21 6.64 -5.87
CA ALA A 121 16.11 6.41 -6.81
C ALA A 121 15.52 7.73 -7.37
N VAL A 122 15.60 8.83 -6.62
CA VAL A 122 15.17 10.16 -7.08
C VAL A 122 16.22 10.81 -7.97
N GLU A 123 17.50 10.66 -7.64
CA GLU A 123 18.61 11.19 -8.43
C GLU A 123 18.72 10.45 -9.78
N ASP A 124 18.71 9.12 -9.73
CA ASP A 124 18.76 8.22 -10.88
C ASP A 124 17.62 7.19 -10.83
N GLY A 125 16.54 7.49 -11.55
CA GLY A 125 15.39 6.60 -11.67
C GLY A 125 15.66 5.29 -12.41
N SER A 126 16.79 5.17 -13.12
CA SER A 126 17.23 3.97 -13.82
C SER A 126 18.06 3.02 -12.95
N ASN A 127 18.41 3.44 -11.73
CA ASN A 127 19.11 2.62 -10.77
C ASN A 127 18.23 1.45 -10.30
N ALA A 128 18.40 0.30 -10.96
CA ALA A 128 17.62 -0.90 -10.71
C ALA A 128 17.71 -1.38 -9.25
N LYS A 129 18.87 -1.27 -8.61
CA LYS A 129 19.06 -1.68 -7.21
C LYS A 129 18.29 -0.78 -6.25
N ALA A 130 18.34 0.53 -6.45
CA ALA A 130 17.59 1.47 -5.63
C ALA A 130 16.08 1.31 -5.83
N ARG A 131 15.63 1.09 -7.07
CA ARG A 131 14.22 0.81 -7.40
C ARG A 131 13.72 -0.49 -6.77
N GLU A 132 14.51 -1.54 -6.86
CA GLU A 132 14.20 -2.83 -6.24
C GLU A 132 14.12 -2.71 -4.72
N ALA A 133 15.09 -2.05 -4.09
CA ALA A 133 15.05 -1.78 -2.65
C ALA A 133 13.80 -0.97 -2.24
N MET A 134 13.45 0.07 -3.01
CA MET A 134 12.24 0.86 -2.76
C MET A 134 10.95 0.06 -2.99
N ALA A 135 10.93 -0.93 -3.89
CA ALA A 135 9.79 -1.81 -4.12
C ALA A 135 9.56 -2.83 -2.99
N TYR A 136 10.64 -3.26 -2.31
CA TYR A 136 10.56 -4.15 -1.14
C TYR A 136 10.33 -3.43 0.19
N ALA A 137 10.63 -2.14 0.26
CA ALA A 137 10.50 -1.34 1.48
C ALA A 137 9.06 -1.09 1.99
N PRO A 138 7.96 -1.12 1.21
CA PRO A 138 6.65 -0.76 1.73
C PRO A 138 6.17 -1.71 2.83
N VAL A 139 5.69 -1.14 3.94
CA VAL A 139 5.06 -1.88 5.04
C VAL A 139 3.55 -1.88 4.83
N PRO A 140 2.88 -3.04 4.83
CA PRO A 140 1.43 -3.07 4.79
C PRO A 140 0.82 -2.40 6.03
N ARG A 141 -0.19 -1.54 5.80
CA ARG A 141 -0.84 -0.65 6.80
C ARG A 141 -1.53 -1.32 8.00
N ARG A 142 -1.33 -2.62 8.27
CA ARG A 142 -1.69 -3.36 9.50
C ARG A 142 -1.51 -4.87 9.29
N TYR A 143 -0.38 -5.45 9.70
CA TYR A 143 -0.31 -6.87 10.08
C TYR A 143 -0.67 -6.97 11.56
N GLY A 144 -1.94 -7.17 11.91
CA GLY A 144 -2.27 -7.22 13.35
C GLY A 144 -3.72 -7.39 13.77
N VAL A 145 -4.65 -7.71 12.87
CA VAL A 145 -5.98 -8.15 13.31
C VAL A 145 -6.30 -9.44 12.57
N GLN A 146 -5.92 -10.56 13.21
CA GLN A 146 -6.59 -11.84 13.00
C GLN A 146 -7.96 -11.77 13.65
#